data_AF-A0A3D0TP44-F1
#
_entry.id   AF-A0A3D0TP44-F1
#
_cell.length_a   1.000
_cell.length_b   1.000
_cell.length_c   1.000
_cell.angle_alpha   90.00
_cell.angle_beta   90.00
_cell.angle_gamma   90.00
#
_symmetry.space_group_name_H-M   'P 1'
#
loop_
_entity.id
_entity.type
_entity.pdbx_description
1 polymer ?
#
loop_
_entity_poly.entity_id
_entity_poly.type
_entity_poly.pdbx_seq_one_letter_code
_entity_poly.pdbx_strand_id
1 'polypeptide(L)'
;MTLAELDALPVEILNGVGPRRRTALAAVGVETVCDLLTYYPRRYVDRTRQEPVEGVTLNTELVLVGEIAAIGKRRTGLGGRRTLVEATLTDGTGS
;
A
#
# COMPACT_ATOMS: atom_id res chain seq x y z
N MET A 1 -18.67 2.19 26.09
CA MET A 1 -17.67 1.21 25.65
C MET A 1 -16.32 1.54 26.27
N THR A 2 -15.72 0.59 26.97
CA THR A 2 -14.39 0.74 27.60
C THR A 2 -13.32 -0.05 26.84
N LEU A 3 -12.03 0.24 27.07
CA LEU A 3 -10.92 -0.52 26.48
C LEU A 3 -10.96 -2.00 26.87
N ALA A 4 -11.34 -2.31 28.12
CA ALA A 4 -11.49 -3.68 28.61
C ALA A 4 -12.60 -4.43 27.86
N GLU A 5 -13.68 -3.74 27.49
CA GLU A 5 -14.74 -4.34 26.67
C GLU A 5 -14.26 -4.66 25.24
N LEU A 6 -13.33 -3.88 24.68
CA LEU A 6 -12.78 -4.11 23.33
C LEU A 6 -11.81 -5.29 23.28
N ASP A 7 -11.17 -5.62 24.40
CA ASP A 7 -10.27 -6.77 24.52
C ASP A 7 -11.05 -8.10 24.47
N ALA A 8 -12.27 -8.12 24.99
CA ALA A 8 -13.13 -9.30 24.90
C ALA A 8 -13.76 -9.50 23.51
N LEU A 9 -13.64 -8.52 22.59
CA LEU A 9 -14.26 -8.58 21.27
C LEU A 9 -13.27 -9.14 20.24
N PRO A 10 -13.58 -10.28 19.60
CA PRO A 10 -12.72 -10.85 18.57
C PRO A 10 -12.72 -9.97 17.32
N VAL A 11 -11.56 -9.84 16.67
CA VAL A 11 -11.38 -8.92 15.53
C VAL A 11 -12.28 -9.24 14.31
N GLU A 12 -12.83 -10.45 14.24
CA GLU A 12 -13.72 -10.90 13.17
C GLU A 12 -15.13 -10.28 13.19
N ILE A 13 -15.51 -9.62 14.30
CA ILE A 13 -16.79 -8.87 14.34
C ILE A 13 -16.76 -7.66 13.40
N LEU A 14 -15.57 -7.20 13.00
CA LEU A 14 -15.39 -6.05 12.14
C LEU A 14 -15.73 -6.40 10.69
N ASN A 15 -16.52 -5.53 10.06
CA ASN A 15 -16.83 -5.69 8.65
C ASN A 15 -15.55 -5.70 7.80
N GLY A 16 -15.44 -6.67 6.91
CA GLY A 16 -14.26 -6.89 6.10
C GLY A 16 -13.19 -7.77 6.73
N VAL A 17 -13.34 -8.27 7.97
CA VAL A 17 -12.42 -9.25 8.57
C VAL A 17 -12.99 -10.66 8.41
N GLY A 18 -12.87 -11.22 7.20
CA GLY A 18 -13.21 -12.62 6.93
C GLY A 18 -12.09 -13.60 7.36
N PRO A 19 -12.30 -14.92 7.21
CA PRO A 19 -11.39 -15.96 7.70
C PRO A 19 -9.93 -15.77 7.29
N ARG A 20 -9.69 -15.39 6.02
CA ARG A 20 -8.33 -15.14 5.50
C ARG A 20 -7.64 -13.97 6.20
N ARG A 21 -8.37 -12.89 6.48
CA ARG A 21 -7.84 -11.71 7.17
C ARG A 21 -7.65 -11.99 8.66
N ARG A 22 -8.57 -12.74 9.29
CA ARG A 22 -8.41 -13.23 10.67
C ARG A 22 -7.09 -14.00 10.83
N THR A 23 -6.81 -14.97 9.95
CA THR A 23 -5.55 -15.73 10.01
C THR A 23 -4.33 -14.84 9.83
N ALA A 24 -4.38 -13.87 8.91
CA ALA A 24 -3.27 -12.94 8.70
C ALA A 24 -3.03 -11.99 9.90
N LEU A 25 -4.11 -11.54 10.55
CA LEU A 25 -4.04 -10.70 11.75
C LEU A 25 -3.50 -11.47 12.96
N ALA A 26 -3.96 -12.72 13.15
CA ALA A 26 -3.43 -13.58 14.22
C ALA A 26 -1.93 -13.85 14.05
N ALA A 27 -1.44 -13.96 12.81
CA ALA A 27 -0.01 -14.14 12.54
C ALA A 27 0.87 -12.95 12.97
N VAL A 28 0.27 -11.77 13.16
CA VAL A 28 0.96 -10.58 13.69
C VAL A 28 0.55 -10.24 15.13
N GLY A 29 -0.12 -11.17 15.81
CA GLY A 29 -0.52 -11.03 17.22
C GLY A 29 -1.77 -10.18 17.45
N VAL A 30 -2.62 -10.01 16.43
CA VAL A 30 -3.87 -9.25 16.53
C VAL A 30 -5.05 -10.22 16.56
N GLU A 31 -5.66 -10.41 17.74
CA GLU A 31 -6.81 -11.30 17.94
C GLU A 31 -8.08 -10.54 18.32
N THR A 32 -7.94 -9.40 19.00
CA THR A 32 -9.05 -8.61 19.53
C THR A 32 -9.17 -7.26 18.83
N VAL A 33 -10.29 -6.56 19.05
CA VAL A 33 -10.47 -5.19 18.56
C VAL A 33 -9.50 -4.24 19.29
N CYS A 34 -9.20 -4.49 20.56
CA CYS A 34 -8.20 -3.73 21.32
C CYS A 34 -6.81 -3.86 20.69
N ASP A 35 -6.40 -5.08 20.34
CA ASP A 35 -5.11 -5.34 19.68
C ASP A 35 -5.02 -4.57 18.37
N LEU A 36 -6.07 -4.59 17.55
CA LEU A 36 -6.08 -3.90 16.27
C LEU A 36 -5.93 -2.38 16.41
N LEU A 37 -6.59 -1.78 17.41
CA LEU A 37 -6.50 -0.34 17.67
C LEU A 37 -5.13 0.08 18.22
N THR A 38 -4.45 -0.83 18.90
CA THR A 38 -3.13 -0.60 19.49
C THR A 38 -1.98 -1.12 18.61
N TYR A 39 -2.29 -1.74 17.47
CA TYR A 39 -1.32 -2.15 16.45
C TYR A 39 -0.88 -0.96 15.59
N TYR A 40 0.08 -0.19 16.10
CA TYR A 40 0.53 1.04 15.45
C TYR A 40 1.28 0.80 14.13
N PRO A 41 1.10 1.65 13.11
CA PRO A 41 1.85 1.57 11.87
C PRO A 41 3.37 1.69 12.10
N ARG A 42 4.15 0.82 11.46
CA ARG A 42 5.62 0.89 11.52
C ARG A 42 6.18 2.19 10.91
N ARG A 43 5.56 2.67 9.83
CA ARG A 43 5.90 3.92 9.14
C ARG A 43 4.62 4.53 8.61
N TYR A 44 4.46 5.84 8.82
CA TYR A 44 3.44 6.62 8.14
C TYR A 44 4.03 7.18 6.84
N VAL A 45 3.40 6.86 5.70
CA VAL A 45 3.75 7.45 4.41
C VAL A 45 2.79 8.60 4.17
N ASP A 46 3.28 9.83 4.33
CA ASP A 46 2.53 11.03 4.01
C ASP A 46 2.44 11.20 2.49
N ARG A 47 1.23 11.08 1.94
CA ARG A 47 0.96 11.22 0.50
C ARG A 47 0.36 12.58 0.13
N THR A 48 0.32 13.54 1.05
CA THR A 48 -0.23 14.87 0.79
C THR A 48 0.70 15.74 -0.06
N ARG A 49 2.01 15.44 -0.03
CA ARG A 49 3.04 16.18 -0.74
C ARG A 49 3.26 15.58 -2.13
N GLN A 50 2.67 16.22 -3.12
CA GLN A 50 2.87 15.90 -4.53
C GLN A 50 4.03 16.74 -5.05
N GLU A 51 4.97 16.12 -5.76
CA GLU A 51 6.10 16.80 -6.38
C GLU A 51 5.93 16.77 -7.91
N PRO A 52 6.22 17.87 -8.64
CA PRO A 52 6.25 17.84 -10.10
C PRO A 52 7.44 17.00 -10.60
N VAL A 53 7.29 16.41 -11.79
CA VAL A 53 8.31 15.55 -12.41
C VAL A 53 9.63 16.29 -12.59
N GLU A 54 9.60 17.58 -12.93
CA GLU A 54 10.79 18.42 -13.10
C GLU A 54 11.64 18.57 -11.81
N GLY A 55 11.03 18.41 -10.64
CA GLY A 55 11.68 18.59 -9.33
C GLY A 55 12.18 17.29 -8.67
N VAL A 56 12.08 16.16 -9.36
CA VAL A 56 12.35 14.83 -8.78
C VAL A 56 13.83 14.64 -8.45
N THR A 57 14.10 14.29 -7.19
CA THR A 57 15.43 13.81 -6.77
C THR A 57 15.51 12.29 -6.88
N LEU A 58 16.51 11.81 -7.62
CA LEU A 58 16.78 10.37 -7.77
C LEU A 58 16.95 9.68 -6.40
N ASN A 59 16.54 8.42 -6.33
CA ASN A 59 16.59 7.58 -5.11
C ASN A 59 15.70 8.06 -3.94
N THR A 60 14.70 8.88 -4.21
CA THR A 60 13.73 9.32 -3.18
C THR A 60 12.34 8.69 -3.45
N GLU A 61 11.66 8.29 -2.38
CA GLU A 61 10.26 7.86 -2.44
C GLU A 61 9.36 9.10 -2.42
N LEU A 62 8.58 9.31 -3.48
CA LEU A 62 7.80 10.52 -3.72
C LEU A 62 6.45 10.19 -4.37
N VAL A 63 5.52 11.14 -4.34
CA VAL A 63 4.20 11.01 -4.95
C VAL A 63 4.13 11.91 -6.19
N LEU A 64 3.96 11.29 -7.36
CA LEU A 64 3.69 11.97 -8.62
C LEU A 64 2.22 11.83 -8.98
N VAL A 65 1.64 12.89 -9.54
CA VAL A 65 0.29 12.88 -10.11
C VAL A 65 0.40 13.40 -11.53
N GLY A 66 -0.10 12.63 -12.48
CA GLY A 66 -0.03 12.96 -13.90
C GLY A 66 -0.83 11.98 -14.74
N GLU A 67 -0.82 12.21 -16.05
CA GLU A 67 -1.48 11.38 -17.04
C GLU A 67 -0.54 10.31 -17.59
N ILE A 68 -1.07 9.13 -17.89
CA ILE A 68 -0.28 8.07 -18.51
C ILE A 68 -0.19 8.33 -20.02
N ALA A 69 0.98 8.72 -20.48
CA ALA A 69 1.25 8.99 -21.90
C ALA A 69 1.39 7.71 -22.73
N ALA A 70 1.95 6.65 -22.15
CA ALA A 70 2.16 5.38 -22.84
C ALA A 70 2.18 4.19 -21.87
N ILE A 71 1.70 3.04 -22.34
CA ILE A 71 1.83 1.75 -21.64
C ILE A 71 2.38 0.73 -22.63
N GLY A 72 3.48 0.08 -22.26
CA GLY A 72 4.12 -0.99 -23.02
C GLY A 72 4.17 -2.28 -22.21
N LYS A 73 4.11 -3.41 -22.92
CA LYS A 73 4.31 -4.73 -22.32
C LYS A 73 5.34 -5.48 -23.16
N ARG A 74 6.46 -5.89 -22.56
CA ARG A 74 7.48 -6.69 -23.24
C ARG A 74 7.90 -7.88 -22.43
N ARG A 75 8.30 -8.97 -23.10
CA ARG A 75 8.91 -10.12 -22.44
C ARG A 75 10.39 -9.83 -22.22
N THR A 76 10.90 -10.08 -21.02
CA THR A 76 12.30 -9.78 -20.67
C THR A 76 13.19 -11.00 -20.91
N GLY A 77 14.24 -10.86 -21.73
CA GLY A 77 15.41 -11.76 -21.80
C GLY A 77 15.21 -13.20 -22.32
N LEU A 78 16.34 -13.92 -22.43
CA LEU A 78 16.43 -15.32 -22.89
C LEU A 78 15.52 -16.22 -22.06
N GLY A 79 14.39 -16.61 -22.63
CA GLY A 79 13.43 -17.55 -22.03
C GLY A 79 12.03 -16.98 -21.81
N GLY A 80 11.83 -15.66 -21.94
CA GLY A 80 10.50 -15.04 -22.01
C GLY A 80 9.56 -15.28 -20.82
N ARG A 81 10.03 -15.85 -19.71
CA ARG A 81 9.15 -16.26 -18.58
C ARG A 81 8.62 -15.10 -17.75
N ARG A 82 9.16 -13.89 -17.92
CA ARG A 82 8.73 -12.68 -17.20
C ARG A 82 8.23 -11.64 -18.18
N THR A 83 7.16 -10.97 -17.79
CA THR A 83 6.63 -9.82 -18.51
C THR A 83 6.96 -8.56 -17.74
N LEU A 84 7.60 -7.61 -18.42
CA LEU A 84 7.75 -6.24 -17.95
C LEU A 84 6.61 -5.41 -18.50
N VAL A 85 5.92 -4.70 -17.61
CA VAL A 85 4.98 -3.65 -17.95
C VAL A 85 5.68 -2.33 -17.65
N GLU A 86 5.72 -1.45 -18.64
CA GLU A 86 6.34 -0.13 -18.56
C GLU A 86 5.24 0.90 -18.81
N ALA A 87 5.16 1.92 -17.96
CA ALA A 87 4.22 3.02 -18.12
C ALA A 87 4.99 4.33 -18.02
N THR A 88 4.77 5.23 -18.97
CA THR A 88 5.33 6.59 -18.97
C THR A 88 4.24 7.53 -18.49
N LEU A 89 4.53 8.31 -17.44
CA LEU A 89 3.62 9.27 -16.83
C LEU A 89 4.12 10.68 -17.11
N THR A 90 3.25 11.58 -17.56
CA THR A 90 3.56 12.99 -17.76
C THR A 90 2.65 13.87 -16.90
N ASP A 91 3.20 14.90 -16.29
CA ASP A 91 2.45 15.91 -15.53
C ASP A 91 2.39 17.28 -16.26
N GLY A 92 2.84 17.32 -17.51
CA GLY A 92 2.99 18.55 -18.30
C GLY A 92 4.31 19.31 -18.08
N THR A 93 5.05 19.03 -17.00
CA THR A 93 6.39 19.57 -16.75
C THR A 93 7.50 18.60 -17.18
N GLY A 94 7.21 17.30 -17.15
CA GLY A 94 8.11 16.25 -17.62
C GLY A 94 7.37 14.94 -17.92
N SER A 95 8.14 13.89 -18.24
CA SER A 95 7.64 12.52 -18.51
C SER A 95 8.59 11.44 -18.02
#